data_AF-A0A941T4F2-F1
#
_entry.id   AF-A0A941T4F2-F1
#
_cell.length_a   1.000
_cell.length_b   1.000
_cell.length_c   1.000
_cell.angle_alpha   90.00
_cell.angle_beta   90.00
_cell.angle_gamma   90.00
#
_symmetry.space_group_name_H-M   'P 1'
#
loop_
_entity.id
_entity.type
_entity.pdbx_description
1 polymer ?
#
loop_
_entity_poly.entity_id
_entity_poly.type
_entity_poly.pdbx_seq_one_letter_code
_entity_poly.pdbx_strand_id
1 'polypeptide(L)'
;MHAISSIEALEILDSRGNPTLRATVRLESGHRGTAAVPSGASTGSREALELRDGDPARFGGKGVMQALANVEGPIAAALAGHDAGDQAAIDALLCELDGSADKSRLGANALLAVSLATAHAAASARNLPLYRHLGDAGRGFELPVPLMNVMNGGAHANNSLDIQECMIVPHGFERFGDALRAGVGVFHALRALLDRKGFPTSVGDEGGIAPNVSGTREALDLILEAIERAGYQPGRQIALALDCAASEFHHDGEYRLQGEGKTFNRASFCCYLADLVNDYPIVSIEDGMAEDDWTGWGCLTDRLGRRTQLVGDDLFVTNTAILAAGIEKGVANAILIKPNQIGTLSETLAAMEMARKAGYASIVSHRSGETSDTTIADLAVATACGQIKTGSASRSDRVEKYNRLLAIERELGAAARFAGSRAFGSR
;
A
#
# COMPACT_ATOMS: atom_id res chain seq x y z
N MET A 1 6.75 -15.83 29.69
CA MET A 1 6.38 -16.85 28.68
C MET A 1 5.69 -16.15 27.53
N HIS A 2 6.00 -16.56 26.30
CA HIS A 2 5.42 -16.00 25.06
C HIS A 2 4.18 -16.77 24.57
N ALA A 3 3.69 -17.72 25.36
CA ALA A 3 2.50 -18.50 25.05
C ALA A 3 1.25 -17.61 24.97
N ILE A 4 0.43 -17.81 23.93
CA ILE A 4 -0.84 -17.13 23.73
C ILE A 4 -1.85 -17.60 24.78
N SER A 5 -2.39 -16.67 25.56
CA SER A 5 -3.39 -16.95 26.59
C SER A 5 -4.82 -16.71 26.11
N SER A 6 -5.04 -15.68 25.29
CA SER A 6 -6.37 -15.38 24.73
C SER A 6 -6.27 -14.52 23.47
N ILE A 7 -7.31 -14.63 22.64
CA ILE A 7 -7.50 -13.83 21.43
C ILE A 7 -8.93 -13.29 21.47
N GLU A 8 -9.07 -11.97 21.32
CA GLU A 8 -10.34 -11.24 21.33
C GLU A 8 -10.47 -10.44 20.04
N ALA A 9 -11.69 -10.26 19.51
CA ALA A 9 -11.93 -9.45 18.31
C ALA A 9 -13.01 -8.39 18.55
N LEU A 10 -12.91 -7.28 17.83
CA LEU A 10 -13.89 -6.20 17.88
C LEU A 10 -14.19 -5.68 16.47
N GLU A 11 -15.48 -5.58 16.15
CA GLU A 11 -15.97 -4.88 14.96
C GLU A 11 -15.78 -3.39 15.20
N ILE A 12 -14.99 -2.75 14.34
CA ILE A 12 -14.71 -1.32 14.33
C ILE A 12 -15.04 -0.75 12.95
N LEU A 13 -14.87 0.56 12.76
CA LEU A 13 -15.05 1.20 11.47
C LEU A 13 -13.70 1.55 10.83
N ASP A 14 -13.60 1.35 9.53
CA ASP A 14 -12.52 1.88 8.69
C ASP A 14 -12.73 3.38 8.40
N SER A 15 -11.77 3.99 7.70
CA SER A 15 -11.78 5.41 7.39
C SER A 15 -12.85 5.85 6.38
N ARG A 16 -13.56 4.89 5.78
CA ARG A 16 -14.74 5.11 4.91
C ARG A 16 -16.06 4.83 5.65
N GLY A 17 -16.00 4.47 6.93
CA GLY A 17 -17.16 4.15 7.74
C GLY A 17 -17.74 2.75 7.49
N ASN A 18 -17.01 1.87 6.81
CA ASN A 18 -17.41 0.46 6.67
C ASN A 18 -16.89 -0.36 7.86
N PRO A 19 -17.58 -1.43 8.26
CA PRO A 19 -17.06 -2.36 9.26
C PRO A 19 -15.73 -2.98 8.83
N THR A 20 -14.83 -3.11 9.78
CA THR A 20 -13.64 -3.96 9.73
C THR A 20 -13.42 -4.53 11.15
N LEU A 21 -12.37 -5.32 11.36
CA LEU A 21 -12.10 -5.93 12.65
C LEU A 21 -10.71 -5.58 13.19
N ARG A 22 -10.64 -5.54 14.52
CA ARG A 22 -9.40 -5.44 15.29
C ARG A 22 -9.28 -6.66 16.19
N ALA A 23 -8.17 -7.37 16.10
CA ALA A 23 -7.84 -8.46 17.02
C ALA A 23 -6.91 -7.96 18.15
N THR A 24 -7.03 -8.58 19.31
CA THR A 24 -6.13 -8.44 20.46
C THR A 24 -5.61 -9.81 20.87
N VAL A 25 -4.31 -10.00 20.83
CA VAL A 25 -3.65 -11.22 21.31
C VAL A 25 -2.99 -10.92 22.65
N ARG A 26 -3.28 -11.73 23.67
CA ARG A 26 -2.68 -11.64 25.01
C ARG A 26 -1.81 -12.86 25.25
N LEU A 27 -0.67 -12.65 25.90
CA LEU A 27 0.25 -13.70 26.29
C LEU A 27 0.14 -13.98 27.80
N GLU A 28 0.55 -15.17 28.23
CA GLU A 28 0.58 -15.55 29.65
C GLU A 28 1.47 -14.62 30.50
N SER A 29 2.45 -13.96 29.88
CA SER A 29 3.28 -12.93 30.53
C SER A 29 2.54 -11.63 30.84
N GLY A 30 1.30 -11.46 30.38
CA GLY A 30 0.51 -10.24 30.51
C GLY A 30 0.74 -9.21 29.40
N HIS A 31 1.73 -9.43 28.52
CA HIS A 31 1.93 -8.63 27.32
C HIS A 31 0.78 -8.85 26.33
N ARG A 32 0.51 -7.84 25.51
CA ARG A 32 -0.54 -7.88 24.49
C ARG A 32 -0.11 -7.15 23.23
N GLY A 33 -0.71 -7.53 22.11
CA GLY A 33 -0.62 -6.86 20.83
C GLY A 33 -2.01 -6.68 20.23
N THR A 34 -2.18 -5.62 19.43
CA THR A 34 -3.43 -5.31 18.77
C THR A 34 -3.15 -4.93 17.33
N ALA A 35 -3.99 -5.38 16.40
CA ALA A 35 -3.91 -4.98 15.01
C ALA A 35 -5.31 -4.88 14.41
N ALA A 36 -5.50 -3.88 13.54
CA ALA A 36 -6.73 -3.70 12.78
C ALA A 36 -6.46 -3.87 11.28
N VAL A 37 -7.43 -4.41 10.56
CA VAL A 37 -7.25 -4.78 9.15
C VAL A 37 -7.79 -3.71 8.22
N PRO A 38 -7.03 -3.26 7.20
CA PRO A 38 -7.53 -2.35 6.18
C PRO A 38 -8.36 -3.09 5.13
N SER A 39 -9.12 -2.35 4.31
CA SER A 39 -9.97 -2.90 3.24
C SER A 39 -9.87 -2.06 1.96
N GLY A 40 -9.93 -2.71 0.79
CA GLY A 40 -9.83 -2.07 -0.52
C GLY A 40 -11.13 -1.40 -1.01
N ALA A 41 -11.03 -0.53 -2.01
CA ALA A 41 -12.16 -0.03 -2.81
C ALA A 41 -12.23 -0.82 -4.11
N SER A 42 -11.14 -0.75 -4.89
CA SER A 42 -10.82 -1.73 -5.91
C SER A 42 -10.02 -2.88 -5.29
N THR A 43 -10.36 -4.09 -5.72
CA THR A 43 -9.75 -5.34 -5.29
C THR A 43 -9.41 -6.13 -6.53
N GLY A 44 -8.13 -6.46 -6.73
CA GLY A 44 -7.71 -7.35 -7.80
C GLY A 44 -8.48 -8.68 -7.72
N SER A 45 -8.82 -9.25 -8.87
CA SER A 45 -9.71 -10.43 -8.93
C SER A 45 -9.15 -11.69 -8.26
N ARG A 46 -7.85 -11.66 -7.91
CA ARG A 46 -7.07 -12.76 -7.33
C ARG A 46 -6.64 -12.51 -5.88
N GLU A 47 -7.13 -11.45 -5.22
CA GLU A 47 -6.86 -11.19 -3.80
C GLU A 47 -7.42 -12.30 -2.89
N ALA A 48 -6.81 -12.49 -1.72
CA ALA A 48 -7.40 -13.28 -0.65
C ALA A 48 -8.73 -12.64 -0.20
N LEU A 49 -9.70 -13.48 0.16
CA LEU A 49 -11.09 -13.08 0.35
C LEU A 49 -11.31 -12.40 1.71
N GLU A 50 -11.72 -11.13 1.68
CA GLU A 50 -12.28 -10.45 2.85
C GLU A 50 -13.68 -11.00 3.15
N LEU A 51 -13.87 -11.61 4.32
CA LEU A 51 -15.16 -12.17 4.70
C LEU A 51 -16.11 -11.09 5.25
N ARG A 52 -17.25 -10.92 4.58
CA ARG A 52 -18.34 -9.99 4.92
C ARG A 52 -19.63 -10.78 5.21
N ASP A 53 -20.48 -10.25 6.07
CA ASP A 53 -21.71 -10.93 6.54
C ASP A 53 -22.80 -11.03 5.45
N GLY A 54 -22.85 -10.09 4.50
CA GLY A 54 -23.87 -10.06 3.45
C GLY A 54 -25.28 -9.70 3.91
N ASP A 55 -25.48 -9.40 5.21
CA ASP A 55 -26.78 -8.99 5.78
C ASP A 55 -27.10 -7.51 5.46
N PRO A 56 -28.09 -7.22 4.58
CA PRO A 56 -28.42 -5.84 4.19
C PRO A 56 -28.88 -4.97 5.37
N ALA A 57 -29.40 -5.58 6.46
CA ALA A 57 -29.87 -4.85 7.63
C ALA A 57 -28.72 -4.25 8.47
N ARG A 58 -27.48 -4.78 8.33
CA ARG A 58 -26.30 -4.32 9.05
C ARG A 58 -25.28 -3.76 8.09
N PHE A 59 -25.05 -2.45 8.17
CA PHE A 59 -24.07 -1.74 7.34
C PHE A 59 -24.22 -2.01 5.82
N GLY A 60 -25.45 -2.26 5.35
CA GLY A 60 -25.71 -2.56 3.94
C GLY A 60 -25.03 -3.84 3.43
N GLY A 61 -24.89 -4.87 4.27
CA GLY A 61 -24.23 -6.13 3.91
C GLY A 61 -22.76 -6.19 4.28
N LYS A 62 -22.17 -5.09 4.77
CA LYS A 62 -20.73 -4.96 4.98
C LYS A 62 -20.24 -5.33 6.38
N GLY A 63 -21.10 -5.85 7.25
CA GLY A 63 -20.73 -6.36 8.58
C GLY A 63 -19.65 -7.43 8.52
N VAL A 64 -18.93 -7.63 9.64
CA VAL A 64 -17.82 -8.61 9.73
C VAL A 64 -17.97 -9.56 10.93
N MET A 65 -19.19 -9.79 11.41
CA MET A 65 -19.44 -10.62 12.59
C MET A 65 -19.04 -12.08 12.39
N GLN A 66 -19.16 -12.61 11.18
CA GLN A 66 -18.70 -13.97 10.91
C GLN A 66 -17.17 -14.07 11.05
N ALA A 67 -16.42 -13.07 10.56
CA ALA A 67 -14.98 -13.02 10.72
C ALA A 67 -14.56 -12.88 12.20
N LEU A 68 -15.29 -12.06 12.99
CA LEU A 68 -15.12 -12.00 14.45
C LEU A 68 -15.32 -13.36 15.12
N ALA A 69 -16.41 -14.05 14.80
CA ALA A 69 -16.70 -15.37 15.34
C ALA A 69 -15.61 -16.40 14.97
N ASN A 70 -15.02 -16.27 13.78
CA ASN A 70 -13.88 -17.09 13.37
C ASN A 70 -12.62 -16.80 14.20
N VAL A 71 -12.36 -15.54 14.54
CA VAL A 71 -11.25 -15.15 15.43
C VAL A 71 -11.43 -15.72 16.84
N GLU A 72 -12.59 -15.49 17.45
CA GLU A 72 -12.84 -15.84 18.86
C GLU A 72 -13.18 -17.32 19.08
N GLY A 73 -13.56 -18.03 18.01
CA GLY A 73 -13.88 -19.45 18.04
C GLY A 73 -12.71 -20.32 17.56
N PRO A 74 -12.73 -20.79 16.29
CA PRO A 74 -11.77 -21.76 15.79
C PRO A 74 -10.31 -21.27 15.88
N ILE A 75 -10.03 -19.99 15.56
CA ILE A 75 -8.66 -19.46 15.59
C ILE A 75 -8.13 -19.38 17.03
N ALA A 76 -8.89 -18.80 17.95
CA ALA A 76 -8.51 -18.71 19.36
C ALA A 76 -8.27 -20.11 19.97
N ALA A 77 -9.14 -21.08 19.66
CA ALA A 77 -9.00 -22.45 20.15
C ALA A 77 -7.74 -23.14 19.61
N ALA A 78 -7.42 -22.94 18.32
CA ALA A 78 -6.25 -23.56 17.69
C ALA A 78 -4.92 -22.95 18.17
N LEU A 79 -4.88 -21.64 18.44
CA LEU A 79 -3.64 -20.94 18.83
C LEU A 79 -3.38 -20.90 20.33
N ALA A 80 -4.31 -21.38 21.17
CA ALA A 80 -4.15 -21.36 22.63
C ALA A 80 -2.89 -22.13 23.05
N GLY A 81 -2.02 -21.49 23.83
CA GLY A 81 -0.77 -22.06 24.32
C GLY A 81 0.38 -22.07 23.32
N HIS A 82 0.17 -21.70 22.05
CA HIS A 82 1.25 -21.58 21.07
C HIS A 82 2.17 -20.39 21.39
N ASP A 83 3.46 -20.53 21.07
CA ASP A 83 4.46 -19.47 21.26
C ASP A 83 4.28 -18.36 20.22
N ALA A 84 3.86 -17.17 20.64
CA ALA A 84 3.73 -16.00 19.78
C ALA A 84 5.07 -15.54 19.18
N GLY A 85 6.20 -16.01 19.73
CA GLY A 85 7.54 -15.73 19.23
C GLY A 85 7.89 -16.44 17.93
N ASP A 86 7.14 -17.48 17.53
CA ASP A 86 7.27 -18.22 16.28
C ASP A 86 6.17 -17.82 15.28
N GLN A 87 6.34 -16.64 14.69
CA GLN A 87 5.37 -16.06 13.75
C GLN A 87 5.06 -16.98 12.56
N ALA A 88 6.08 -17.69 12.06
CA ALA A 88 5.93 -18.58 10.92
C ALA A 88 5.05 -19.79 11.26
N ALA A 89 5.22 -20.39 12.45
CA ALA A 89 4.38 -21.48 12.91
C ALA A 89 2.93 -21.03 13.14
N ILE A 90 2.72 -19.84 13.72
CA ILE A 90 1.38 -19.26 13.92
C ILE A 90 0.68 -19.05 12.58
N ASP A 91 1.34 -18.38 11.63
CA ASP A 91 0.75 -18.09 10.31
C ASP A 91 0.52 -19.37 9.50
N ALA A 92 1.41 -20.37 9.60
CA ALA A 92 1.20 -21.67 8.96
C ALA A 92 -0.04 -22.38 9.51
N LEU A 93 -0.22 -22.38 10.83
CA LEU A 93 -1.40 -22.97 11.47
C LEU A 93 -2.68 -22.21 11.11
N LEU A 94 -2.64 -20.88 11.01
CA LEU A 94 -3.75 -20.07 10.52
C LEU A 94 -4.18 -20.49 9.10
N CYS A 95 -3.22 -20.63 8.18
CA CYS A 95 -3.48 -21.06 6.81
C CYS A 95 -3.96 -22.51 6.74
N GLU A 96 -3.42 -23.43 7.55
CA GLU A 96 -3.89 -24.82 7.63
C GLU A 96 -5.32 -24.90 8.18
N LEU A 97 -5.61 -24.12 9.22
CA LEU A 97 -6.94 -24.02 9.84
C LEU A 97 -7.97 -23.36 8.93
N ASP A 98 -7.57 -22.56 7.96
CA ASP A 98 -8.47 -22.09 6.90
C ASP A 98 -8.61 -23.14 5.78
N GLY A 99 -7.49 -23.70 5.32
CA GLY A 99 -7.44 -24.79 4.34
C GLY A 99 -7.89 -24.43 2.92
N SER A 100 -8.31 -23.19 2.63
CA SER A 100 -8.57 -22.73 1.25
C SER A 100 -7.38 -21.92 0.72
N ALA A 101 -7.26 -21.87 -0.61
CA ALA A 101 -6.16 -21.14 -1.26
C ALA A 101 -6.29 -19.61 -1.13
N ASP A 102 -7.53 -19.12 -1.03
CA ASP A 102 -7.90 -17.71 -0.99
C ASP A 102 -8.33 -17.22 0.41
N LYS A 103 -8.20 -18.07 1.44
CA LYS A 103 -8.61 -17.77 2.82
C LYS A 103 -10.11 -17.50 2.99
N SER A 104 -10.95 -18.08 2.13
CA SER A 104 -12.40 -17.86 2.11
C SER A 104 -13.16 -18.57 3.23
N ARG A 105 -12.58 -19.58 3.90
CA ARG A 105 -13.28 -20.30 4.97
C ARG A 105 -13.39 -19.46 6.25
N LEU A 106 -12.29 -18.84 6.66
CA LEU A 106 -12.20 -18.06 7.89
C LEU A 106 -12.16 -16.55 7.61
N GLY A 107 -11.77 -16.15 6.40
CA GLY A 107 -11.61 -14.77 5.96
C GLY A 107 -10.17 -14.28 6.13
N ALA A 108 -9.59 -13.73 5.05
CA ALA A 108 -8.26 -13.13 5.07
C ALA A 108 -8.14 -12.00 6.10
N ASN A 109 -9.24 -11.30 6.37
CA ASN A 109 -9.34 -10.28 7.42
C ASN A 109 -9.24 -10.87 8.84
N ALA A 110 -9.80 -12.05 9.10
CA ALA A 110 -9.64 -12.73 10.39
C ALA A 110 -8.19 -13.19 10.60
N LEU A 111 -7.60 -13.85 9.58
CA LEU A 111 -6.22 -14.35 9.63
C LEU A 111 -5.21 -13.22 9.82
N LEU A 112 -5.31 -12.15 9.02
CA LEU A 112 -4.35 -11.05 9.09
C LEU A 112 -4.40 -10.33 10.43
N ALA A 113 -5.61 -10.09 10.97
CA ALA A 113 -5.73 -9.40 12.26
C ALA A 113 -5.00 -10.14 13.37
N VAL A 114 -5.16 -11.47 13.43
CA VAL A 114 -4.50 -12.32 14.43
C VAL A 114 -3.00 -12.43 14.15
N SER A 115 -2.61 -12.60 12.90
CA SER A 115 -1.20 -12.64 12.46
C SER A 115 -0.44 -11.40 12.94
N LEU A 116 -0.96 -10.20 12.65
CA LEU A 116 -0.35 -8.93 13.04
C LEU A 116 -0.41 -8.69 14.55
N ALA A 117 -1.56 -8.97 15.20
CA ALA A 117 -1.69 -8.81 16.65
C ALA A 117 -0.72 -9.72 17.42
N THR A 118 -0.43 -10.91 16.89
CA THR A 118 0.59 -11.83 17.44
C THR A 118 1.99 -11.22 17.35
N ALA A 119 2.37 -10.67 16.19
CA ALA A 119 3.66 -9.99 16.01
C ALA A 119 3.83 -8.81 16.99
N HIS A 120 2.79 -7.99 17.16
CA HIS A 120 2.77 -6.90 18.15
C HIS A 120 2.92 -7.42 19.59
N ALA A 121 2.24 -8.52 19.94
CA ALA A 121 2.32 -9.12 21.27
C ALA A 121 3.73 -9.66 21.55
N ALA A 122 4.32 -10.33 20.57
CA ALA A 122 5.67 -10.88 20.66
C ALA A 122 6.74 -9.78 20.71
N ALA A 123 6.59 -8.69 19.95
CA ALA A 123 7.44 -7.50 20.03
C ALA A 123 7.38 -6.87 21.44
N SER A 124 6.15 -6.69 21.97
CA SER A 124 5.90 -6.18 23.31
C SER A 124 6.56 -7.04 24.39
N ALA A 125 6.42 -8.37 24.31
CA ALA A 125 7.03 -9.29 25.27
C ALA A 125 8.56 -9.35 25.20
N ARG A 126 9.14 -9.01 24.04
CA ARG A 126 10.60 -8.83 23.87
C ARG A 126 11.07 -7.42 24.25
N ASN A 127 10.16 -6.51 24.63
CA ASN A 127 10.43 -5.09 24.84
C ASN A 127 11.13 -4.43 23.64
N LEU A 128 10.72 -4.81 22.42
CA LEU A 128 11.23 -4.26 21.17
C LEU A 128 10.12 -3.49 20.45
N PRO A 129 10.44 -2.37 19.77
CA PRO A 129 9.52 -1.81 18.79
C PRO A 129 9.32 -2.80 17.63
N LEU A 130 8.15 -2.75 17.01
CA LEU A 130 7.76 -3.76 16.00
C LEU A 130 8.77 -3.85 14.86
N TYR A 131 9.27 -2.74 14.32
CA TYR A 131 10.25 -2.80 13.22
C TYR A 131 11.53 -3.57 13.59
N ARG A 132 11.98 -3.53 14.86
CA ARG A 132 13.15 -4.32 15.32
C ARG A 132 12.81 -5.77 15.57
N HIS A 133 11.56 -6.05 15.94
CA HIS A 133 11.08 -7.42 16.10
C HIS A 133 10.96 -8.14 14.75
N LEU A 134 10.49 -7.43 13.72
CA LEU A 134 10.29 -7.96 12.37
C LEU A 134 11.56 -7.96 11.52
N GLY A 135 12.43 -6.97 11.70
CA GLY A 135 13.58 -6.75 10.83
C GLY A 135 14.82 -7.52 11.26
N ASP A 136 15.72 -7.72 10.29
CA ASP A 136 17.04 -8.31 10.52
C ASP A 136 18.07 -7.19 10.75
N ALA A 137 18.68 -7.17 11.93
CA ALA A 137 19.71 -6.19 12.28
C ALA A 137 20.92 -6.21 11.33
N GLY A 138 21.23 -7.36 10.71
CA GLY A 138 22.29 -7.49 9.71
C GLY A 138 21.96 -6.80 8.37
N ARG A 139 20.67 -6.75 8.00
CA ARG A 139 20.18 -5.99 6.84
C ARG A 139 20.14 -4.49 7.14
N GLY A 140 19.90 -4.14 8.40
CA GLY A 140 19.74 -2.76 8.86
C GLY A 140 18.32 -2.24 8.64
N PHE A 141 18.06 -1.06 9.19
CA PHE A 141 16.77 -0.38 9.14
C PHE A 141 16.91 0.87 8.28
N GLU A 142 15.98 1.07 7.34
CA GLU A 142 15.99 2.22 6.44
C GLU A 142 14.57 2.81 6.33
N LEU A 143 14.47 4.13 6.46
CA LEU A 143 13.23 4.86 6.31
C LEU A 143 12.86 4.95 4.81
N PRO A 144 11.60 4.66 4.45
CA PRO A 144 11.15 4.61 3.07
C PRO A 144 10.90 6.01 2.49
N VAL A 145 11.13 6.17 1.18
CA VAL A 145 10.61 7.31 0.42
C VAL A 145 9.10 7.18 0.31
N PRO A 146 8.32 8.19 0.74
CA PRO A 146 6.87 8.14 0.60
C PRO A 146 6.45 8.50 -0.83
N LEU A 147 5.60 7.68 -1.43
CA LEU A 147 4.85 8.00 -2.65
C LEU A 147 3.53 8.63 -2.18
N MET A 148 3.49 9.96 -2.18
CA MET A 148 2.39 10.72 -1.56
C MET A 148 1.36 11.09 -2.62
N ASN A 149 0.18 10.48 -2.56
CA ASN A 149 -0.95 10.85 -3.41
C ASN A 149 -1.39 12.29 -3.10
N VAL A 150 -1.37 13.18 -4.09
CA VAL A 150 -1.78 14.59 -3.92
C VAL A 150 -3.00 14.95 -4.76
N MET A 151 -3.31 14.16 -5.79
CA MET A 151 -4.48 14.35 -6.63
C MET A 151 -5.10 12.99 -6.99
N ASN A 152 -6.40 12.87 -6.73
CA ASN A 152 -7.18 11.65 -6.95
C ASN A 152 -7.96 11.74 -8.28
N GLY A 153 -8.10 10.59 -8.93
CA GLY A 153 -9.03 10.34 -10.02
C GLY A 153 -9.63 8.93 -9.89
N GLY A 154 -10.12 8.38 -10.99
CA GLY A 154 -10.63 7.01 -11.09
C GLY A 154 -11.69 6.69 -10.03
N ALA A 155 -11.63 5.48 -9.46
CA ALA A 155 -12.59 5.02 -8.45
C ALA A 155 -12.52 5.79 -7.11
N HIS A 156 -11.45 6.54 -6.87
CA HIS A 156 -11.21 7.25 -5.61
C HIS A 156 -11.77 8.68 -5.59
N ALA A 157 -12.31 9.15 -6.72
CA ALA A 157 -12.86 10.49 -6.84
C ALA A 157 -14.04 10.54 -7.80
N ASN A 158 -15.04 11.37 -7.47
CA ASN A 158 -16.12 11.70 -8.40
C ASN A 158 -15.72 12.92 -9.25
N ASN A 159 -14.74 12.74 -10.14
CA ASN A 159 -14.22 13.78 -11.02
C ASN A 159 -13.93 13.25 -12.44
N SER A 160 -13.32 14.09 -13.27
CA SER A 160 -12.99 13.81 -14.68
C SER A 160 -11.59 13.24 -14.91
N LEU A 161 -10.83 12.89 -13.87
CA LEU A 161 -9.48 12.34 -14.04
C LEU A 161 -9.57 10.81 -14.08
N ASP A 162 -9.17 10.19 -15.19
CA ASP A 162 -9.24 8.73 -15.34
C ASP A 162 -8.14 8.00 -14.54
N ILE A 163 -6.93 8.57 -14.47
CA ILE A 163 -5.82 8.02 -13.67
C ILE A 163 -6.15 8.13 -12.19
N GLN A 164 -6.04 7.01 -11.46
CA GLN A 164 -6.51 6.91 -10.09
C GLN A 164 -5.72 7.77 -9.11
N GLU A 165 -4.40 7.78 -9.19
CA GLU A 165 -3.56 8.60 -8.30
C GLU A 165 -2.40 9.28 -9.03
N CYS A 166 -2.29 10.58 -8.79
CA CYS A 166 -1.11 11.36 -9.16
C CYS A 166 -0.33 11.70 -7.87
N MET A 167 0.86 11.13 -7.75
CA MET A 167 1.67 11.18 -6.55
C MET A 167 2.92 12.05 -6.71
N ILE A 168 3.36 12.64 -5.62
CA ILE A 168 4.70 13.25 -5.49
C ILE A 168 5.64 12.33 -4.72
N VAL A 169 6.92 12.39 -5.07
CA VAL A 169 7.97 11.52 -4.53
C VAL A 169 9.14 12.38 -4.05
N PRO A 170 9.17 12.79 -2.77
CA PRO A 170 10.26 13.61 -2.22
C PRO A 170 11.51 12.77 -1.93
N HIS A 171 12.19 12.32 -2.98
CA HIS A 171 13.36 11.43 -2.89
C HIS A 171 14.69 12.16 -2.73
N GLY A 172 14.79 13.45 -3.07
CA GLY A 172 16.05 14.20 -3.11
C GLY A 172 16.50 14.78 -1.77
N PHE A 173 16.18 14.12 -0.65
CA PHE A 173 16.49 14.54 0.71
C PHE A 173 17.32 13.46 1.44
N GLU A 174 17.97 13.84 2.54
CA GLU A 174 18.81 12.94 3.34
C GLU A 174 18.09 12.35 4.57
N ARG A 175 16.96 12.95 4.96
CA ARG A 175 16.17 12.57 6.14
C ARG A 175 14.70 12.45 5.78
N PHE A 176 14.02 11.50 6.41
CA PHE A 176 12.60 11.29 6.19
C PHE A 176 11.78 12.51 6.63
N GLY A 177 12.08 13.09 7.80
CA GLY A 177 11.37 14.29 8.28
C GLY A 177 11.46 15.48 7.32
N ASP A 178 12.58 15.67 6.61
CA ASP A 178 12.72 16.73 5.61
C ASP A 178 11.94 16.42 4.33
N ALA A 179 11.99 15.17 3.87
CA ALA A 179 11.22 14.70 2.72
C ALA A 179 9.70 14.86 2.95
N LEU A 180 9.22 14.43 4.13
CA LEU A 180 7.82 14.56 4.51
C LEU A 180 7.40 16.03 4.59
N ARG A 181 8.20 16.89 5.24
CA ARG A 181 7.92 18.33 5.30
C ARG A 181 7.82 18.95 3.91
N ALA A 182 8.69 18.55 2.98
CA ALA A 182 8.63 19.01 1.61
C ALA A 182 7.35 18.56 0.91
N GLY A 183 6.99 17.29 1.00
CA GLY A 183 5.74 16.76 0.43
C GLY A 183 4.49 17.43 0.99
N VAL A 184 4.42 17.66 2.31
CA VAL A 184 3.33 18.41 2.97
C VAL A 184 3.26 19.85 2.45
N GLY A 185 4.41 20.50 2.26
CA GLY A 185 4.48 21.85 1.68
C GLY A 185 3.91 21.90 0.26
N VAL A 186 4.24 20.92 -0.58
CA VAL A 186 3.69 20.80 -1.94
C VAL A 186 2.18 20.56 -1.91
N PHE A 187 1.68 19.69 -1.04
CA PHE A 187 0.23 19.46 -0.88
C PHE A 187 -0.53 20.76 -0.57
N HIS A 188 -0.04 21.56 0.37
CA HIS A 188 -0.66 22.85 0.70
C HIS A 188 -0.53 23.89 -0.42
N ALA A 189 0.61 23.91 -1.13
CA ALA A 189 0.81 24.77 -2.29
C ALA A 189 -0.15 24.42 -3.44
N LEU A 190 -0.35 23.12 -3.70
CA LEU A 190 -1.30 22.61 -4.69
C LEU A 190 -2.73 22.98 -4.30
N ARG A 191 -3.13 22.79 -3.03
CA ARG A 191 -4.44 23.19 -2.53
C ARG A 191 -4.72 24.68 -2.77
N ALA A 192 -3.76 25.54 -2.44
CA ALA A 192 -3.90 26.98 -2.64
C ALA A 192 -3.91 27.37 -4.12
N LEU A 193 -3.18 26.63 -4.98
CA LEU A 193 -3.19 26.83 -6.43
C LEU A 193 -4.56 26.48 -7.03
N LEU A 194 -5.11 25.33 -6.67
CA LEU A 194 -6.41 24.86 -7.14
C LEU A 194 -7.52 25.82 -6.70
N ASP A 195 -7.51 26.26 -5.44
CA ASP A 195 -8.47 27.23 -4.90
C ASP A 195 -8.45 28.55 -5.69
N ARG A 196 -7.26 29.11 -5.97
CA ARG A 196 -7.12 30.33 -6.79
C ARG A 196 -7.62 30.16 -8.22
N LYS A 197 -7.54 28.95 -8.78
CA LYS A 197 -8.04 28.61 -10.12
C LYS A 197 -9.55 28.26 -10.12
N GLY A 198 -10.19 28.27 -8.95
CA GLY A 198 -11.62 27.97 -8.79
C GLY A 198 -11.96 26.48 -8.80
N PHE A 199 -10.97 25.60 -8.63
CA PHE A 199 -11.21 24.16 -8.52
C PHE A 199 -11.66 23.77 -7.11
N PRO A 200 -12.51 22.73 -6.96
CA PRO A 200 -12.80 22.13 -5.68
C PRO A 200 -11.52 21.64 -4.97
N THR A 201 -11.43 21.88 -3.66
CA THR A 201 -10.31 21.42 -2.83
C THR A 201 -10.72 20.35 -1.81
N SER A 202 -11.85 19.68 -2.05
CA SER A 202 -12.26 18.49 -1.32
C SER A 202 -11.28 17.35 -1.55
N VAL A 203 -11.16 16.49 -0.55
CA VAL A 203 -10.25 15.34 -0.59
C VAL A 203 -11.02 14.04 -0.80
N GLY A 204 -10.41 13.10 -1.52
CA GLY A 204 -10.92 11.74 -1.68
C GLY A 204 -10.56 10.81 -0.52
N ASP A 205 -10.66 9.50 -0.75
CA ASP A 205 -10.42 8.46 0.26
C ASP A 205 -8.97 8.48 0.78
N GLU A 206 -7.97 8.70 -0.09
CA GLU A 206 -6.55 8.79 0.30
C GLU A 206 -6.14 10.18 0.81
N GLY A 207 -7.07 11.14 0.88
CA GLY A 207 -6.77 12.49 1.33
C GLY A 207 -6.15 13.41 0.26
N GLY A 208 -5.95 12.91 -0.96
CA GLY A 208 -5.54 13.71 -2.12
C GLY A 208 -6.71 14.56 -2.64
N ILE A 209 -6.41 15.66 -3.33
CA ILE A 209 -7.42 16.59 -3.81
C ILE A 209 -8.08 16.03 -5.07
N ALA A 210 -9.39 16.18 -5.22
CA ALA A 210 -10.14 15.67 -6.38
C ALA A 210 -10.71 16.81 -7.26
N PRO A 211 -9.87 17.55 -8.01
CA PRO A 211 -10.34 18.60 -8.89
C PRO A 211 -10.92 18.02 -10.21
N ASN A 212 -11.74 18.81 -10.91
CA ASN A 212 -12.18 18.50 -12.26
C ASN A 212 -11.17 19.05 -13.27
N VAL A 213 -10.17 18.25 -13.61
CA VAL A 213 -9.15 18.56 -14.63
C VAL A 213 -9.54 17.95 -15.97
N SER A 214 -9.06 18.54 -17.06
CA SER A 214 -9.29 18.07 -18.44
C SER A 214 -8.56 16.78 -18.80
N GLY A 215 -7.61 16.34 -17.98
CA GLY A 215 -6.89 15.09 -18.17
C GLY A 215 -5.61 14.99 -17.37
N THR A 216 -4.89 13.90 -17.57
CA THR A 216 -3.67 13.55 -16.82
C THR A 216 -2.57 14.61 -16.96
N ARG A 217 -2.40 15.18 -18.16
CA ARG A 217 -1.38 16.21 -18.40
C ARG A 217 -1.63 17.48 -17.58
N GLU A 218 -2.87 17.97 -17.53
CA GLU A 218 -3.20 19.14 -16.71
C GLU A 218 -3.00 18.86 -15.20
N ALA A 219 -3.33 17.65 -14.75
CA ALA A 219 -3.05 17.24 -13.37
C ALA A 219 -1.55 17.34 -13.05
N LEU A 220 -0.69 16.80 -13.93
CA LEU A 220 0.76 16.81 -13.76
C LEU A 220 1.33 18.24 -13.83
N ASP A 221 0.87 19.07 -14.76
CA ASP A 221 1.27 20.48 -14.86
C ASP A 221 0.97 21.26 -13.57
N LEU A 222 -0.23 21.07 -13.00
CA LEU A 222 -0.62 21.71 -11.75
C LEU A 222 0.23 21.23 -10.56
N ILE A 223 0.60 19.95 -10.53
CA ILE A 223 1.47 19.39 -9.49
C ILE A 223 2.90 19.94 -9.63
N LEU A 224 3.44 20.02 -10.85
CA LEU A 224 4.75 20.63 -11.10
C LEU A 224 4.78 22.10 -10.67
N GLU A 225 3.75 22.86 -11.03
CA GLU A 225 3.60 24.26 -10.61
C GLU A 225 3.54 24.37 -9.06
N ALA A 226 2.86 23.43 -8.40
CA ALA A 226 2.81 23.38 -6.94
C ALA A 226 4.17 23.05 -6.29
N ILE A 227 4.96 22.14 -6.89
CA ILE A 227 6.32 21.81 -6.44
C ILE A 227 7.21 23.06 -6.47
N GLU A 228 7.17 23.81 -7.57
CA GLU A 228 7.94 25.04 -7.74
C GLU A 228 7.48 26.14 -6.78
N ARG A 229 6.16 26.33 -6.62
CA ARG A 229 5.58 27.30 -5.68
C ARG A 229 5.92 26.98 -4.22
N ALA A 230 6.15 25.71 -3.89
CA ALA A 230 6.61 25.28 -2.58
C ALA A 230 8.13 25.46 -2.37
N GLY A 231 8.86 25.90 -3.40
CA GLY A 231 10.30 26.20 -3.34
C GLY A 231 11.20 24.99 -3.58
N TYR A 232 10.70 23.93 -4.22
CA TYR A 232 11.47 22.71 -4.53
C TYR A 232 11.69 22.54 -6.03
N GLN A 233 12.72 21.77 -6.40
CA GLN A 233 13.06 21.48 -7.79
C GLN A 233 12.39 20.18 -8.27
N PRO A 234 11.50 20.22 -9.28
CA PRO A 234 10.95 19.02 -9.89
C PRO A 234 12.02 18.08 -10.44
N GLY A 235 11.80 16.77 -10.30
CA GLY A 235 12.69 15.70 -10.71
C GLY A 235 13.97 15.53 -9.88
N ARG A 236 14.56 16.63 -9.38
CA ARG A 236 15.77 16.56 -8.54
C ARG A 236 15.44 16.33 -7.07
N GLN A 237 14.52 17.12 -6.52
CA GLN A 237 14.11 17.01 -5.11
C GLN A 237 12.82 16.23 -4.97
N ILE A 238 11.87 16.47 -5.87
CA ILE A 238 10.55 15.86 -5.87
C ILE A 238 10.21 15.40 -7.29
N ALA A 239 10.09 14.09 -7.47
CA ALA A 239 9.62 13.48 -8.72
C ALA A 239 8.11 13.18 -8.65
N LEU A 240 7.57 12.62 -9.73
CA LEU A 240 6.18 12.18 -9.82
C LEU A 240 6.09 10.66 -9.88
N ALA A 241 4.96 10.12 -9.42
CA ALA A 241 4.56 8.74 -9.64
C ALA A 241 3.08 8.69 -10.00
N LEU A 242 2.68 7.66 -10.74
CA LEU A 242 1.30 7.44 -11.14
C LEU A 242 0.84 6.08 -10.65
N ASP A 243 -0.41 6.00 -10.21
CA ASP A 243 -1.19 4.77 -10.17
C ASP A 243 -2.31 4.90 -11.18
N CYS A 244 -2.18 4.15 -12.26
CA CYS A 244 -3.16 4.17 -13.34
C CYS A 244 -4.42 3.40 -12.95
N ALA A 245 -4.32 2.32 -12.16
CA ALA A 245 -5.39 1.34 -11.97
C ALA A 245 -6.07 0.95 -13.29
N ALA A 246 -5.27 0.63 -14.32
CA ALA A 246 -5.76 0.56 -15.70
C ALA A 246 -6.82 -0.54 -15.95
N SER A 247 -6.92 -1.51 -15.04
CA SER A 247 -8.00 -2.51 -15.02
C SER A 247 -9.40 -1.86 -15.00
N GLU A 248 -9.55 -0.73 -14.31
CA GLU A 248 -10.84 -0.03 -14.12
C GLU A 248 -11.39 0.58 -15.42
N PHE A 249 -10.51 0.91 -16.36
CA PHE A 249 -10.89 1.50 -17.65
C PHE A 249 -10.47 0.65 -18.86
N HIS A 250 -10.10 -0.62 -18.62
CA HIS A 250 -9.82 -1.59 -19.67
C HIS A 250 -11.07 -2.43 -19.97
N HIS A 251 -11.63 -2.25 -21.16
CA HIS A 251 -12.85 -2.94 -21.60
C HIS A 251 -12.72 -3.38 -23.05
N ASP A 252 -13.12 -4.61 -23.34
CA ASP A 252 -13.12 -5.19 -24.70
C ASP A 252 -11.74 -5.13 -25.40
N GLY A 253 -10.64 -5.20 -24.64
CA GLY A 253 -9.27 -5.15 -25.17
C GLY A 253 -8.75 -3.73 -25.47
N GLU A 254 -9.49 -2.70 -25.05
CA GLU A 254 -9.14 -1.29 -25.21
C GLU A 254 -9.08 -0.58 -23.86
N TYR A 255 -8.22 0.43 -23.75
CA TYR A 255 -8.09 1.33 -22.61
C TYR A 255 -8.85 2.63 -22.92
N ARG A 256 -9.90 2.93 -22.15
CA ARG A 256 -10.85 4.02 -22.41
C ARG A 256 -10.76 5.11 -21.34
N LEU A 257 -9.98 6.16 -21.60
CA LEU A 257 -9.91 7.35 -20.74
C LEU A 257 -11.10 8.26 -21.08
N GLN A 258 -12.21 8.09 -20.35
CA GLN A 258 -13.46 8.78 -20.61
C GLN A 258 -13.37 10.28 -20.31
N GLY A 259 -12.68 10.63 -19.22
CA GLY A 259 -12.42 12.01 -18.83
C GLY A 259 -11.62 12.78 -19.88
N GLU A 260 -10.71 12.11 -20.57
CA GLU A 260 -9.95 12.67 -21.70
C GLU A 260 -10.64 12.50 -23.07
N GLY A 261 -11.73 11.74 -23.15
CA GLY A 261 -12.39 11.38 -24.42
C GLY A 261 -11.51 10.58 -25.37
N LYS A 262 -10.61 9.73 -24.84
CA LYS A 262 -9.62 8.97 -25.63
C LYS A 262 -9.76 7.47 -25.43
N THR A 263 -9.56 6.73 -26.53
CA THR A 263 -9.51 5.27 -26.53
C THR A 263 -8.18 4.82 -27.13
N PHE A 264 -7.57 3.84 -26.48
CA PHE A 264 -6.29 3.28 -26.88
C PHE A 264 -6.40 1.77 -27.02
N ASN A 265 -5.71 1.21 -28.01
CA ASN A 265 -5.35 -0.20 -27.93
C ASN A 265 -4.10 -0.33 -27.03
N ARG A 266 -3.75 -1.58 -26.69
CA ARG A 266 -2.55 -1.90 -25.90
C ARG A 266 -1.28 -1.14 -26.31
N ALA A 267 -0.97 -1.14 -27.60
CA ALA A 267 0.27 -0.55 -28.11
C ALA A 267 0.24 0.99 -27.99
N SER A 268 -0.88 1.62 -28.33
CA SER A 268 -1.01 3.07 -28.21
C SER A 268 -1.11 3.54 -26.75
N PHE A 269 -1.63 2.72 -25.84
CA PHE A 269 -1.63 3.03 -24.40
C PHE A 269 -0.21 2.95 -23.80
N CYS A 270 0.58 1.94 -24.17
CA CYS A 270 2.00 1.89 -23.83
C CYS A 270 2.77 3.13 -24.34
N CYS A 271 2.48 3.59 -25.56
CA CYS A 271 3.05 4.83 -26.10
C CYS A 271 2.61 6.05 -25.29
N TYR A 272 1.32 6.16 -24.96
CA TYR A 272 0.79 7.25 -24.14
C TYR A 272 1.52 7.37 -22.79
N LEU A 273 1.69 6.26 -22.06
CA LEU A 273 2.44 6.26 -20.80
C LEU A 273 3.93 6.61 -20.99
N ALA A 274 4.54 6.12 -22.08
CA ALA A 274 5.93 6.46 -22.39
C ALA A 274 6.11 7.95 -22.71
N ASP A 275 5.15 8.57 -23.38
CA ASP A 275 5.16 10.01 -23.67
C ASP A 275 5.03 10.82 -22.37
N LEU A 276 4.18 10.40 -21.42
CA LEU A 276 4.14 11.01 -20.10
C LEU A 276 5.50 10.93 -19.38
N VAL A 277 6.17 9.77 -19.40
CA VAL A 277 7.51 9.61 -18.79
C VAL A 277 8.59 10.45 -19.47
N ASN A 278 8.43 10.77 -20.76
CA ASN A 278 9.37 11.63 -21.47
C ASN A 278 9.15 13.11 -21.16
N ASP A 279 7.90 13.51 -20.94
CA ASP A 279 7.53 14.91 -20.75
C ASP A 279 7.58 15.35 -19.27
N TYR A 280 7.41 14.41 -18.34
CA TYR A 280 7.34 14.67 -16.90
C TYR A 280 8.39 13.86 -16.13
N PRO A 281 8.85 14.33 -14.95
CA PRO A 281 9.81 13.60 -14.12
C PRO A 281 9.13 12.44 -13.36
N ILE A 282 8.52 11.52 -14.09
CA ILE A 282 7.85 10.33 -13.56
C ILE A 282 8.88 9.23 -13.33
N VAL A 283 9.04 8.82 -12.08
CA VAL A 283 9.98 7.75 -11.68
C VAL A 283 9.29 6.40 -11.48
N SER A 284 7.97 6.39 -11.32
CA SER A 284 7.20 5.18 -11.04
C SER A 284 5.81 5.20 -11.67
N ILE A 285 5.38 4.07 -12.24
CA ILE A 285 4.03 3.83 -12.74
C ILE A 285 3.54 2.51 -12.14
N GLU A 286 2.42 2.58 -11.45
CA GLU A 286 1.68 1.45 -10.90
C GLU A 286 0.48 1.12 -11.79
N ASP A 287 0.26 -0.18 -11.99
CA ASP A 287 -0.84 -0.74 -12.77
C ASP A 287 -1.11 -0.03 -14.10
N GLY A 288 -0.02 0.25 -14.82
CA GLY A 288 -0.05 0.90 -16.14
C GLY A 288 -0.72 0.05 -17.23
N MET A 289 -0.99 -1.23 -16.98
CA MET A 289 -1.76 -2.12 -17.86
C MET A 289 -2.73 -2.94 -16.99
N ALA A 290 -3.83 -3.44 -17.57
CA ALA A 290 -4.81 -4.22 -16.83
C ALA A 290 -4.22 -5.51 -16.24
N GLU A 291 -4.79 -6.02 -15.15
CA GLU A 291 -4.28 -7.17 -14.38
C GLU A 291 -4.21 -8.50 -15.17
N ASP A 292 -4.97 -8.61 -16.26
CA ASP A 292 -5.01 -9.75 -17.18
C ASP A 292 -4.20 -9.51 -18.46
N ASP A 293 -3.72 -8.28 -18.70
CA ASP A 293 -2.99 -7.90 -19.90
C ASP A 293 -1.47 -8.15 -19.80
N TRP A 294 -1.08 -9.41 -19.60
CA TRP A 294 0.34 -9.82 -19.46
C TRP A 294 1.18 -9.47 -20.69
N THR A 295 0.57 -9.45 -21.88
CA THR A 295 1.27 -9.03 -23.12
C THR A 295 1.52 -7.53 -23.10
N GLY A 296 0.55 -6.73 -22.68
CA GLY A 296 0.69 -5.29 -22.50
C GLY A 296 1.76 -4.95 -21.47
N TRP A 297 1.74 -5.64 -20.33
CA TRP A 297 2.78 -5.51 -19.31
C TRP A 297 4.18 -5.83 -19.82
N GLY A 298 4.35 -6.89 -20.63
CA GLY A 298 5.62 -7.19 -21.28
C GLY A 298 6.09 -6.04 -22.19
N CYS A 299 5.20 -5.54 -23.06
CA CYS A 299 5.49 -4.39 -23.93
C CYS A 299 5.89 -3.13 -23.13
N LEU A 300 5.17 -2.84 -22.04
CA LEU A 300 5.47 -1.69 -21.19
C LEU A 300 6.83 -1.85 -20.50
N THR A 301 7.14 -3.07 -20.05
CA THR A 301 8.42 -3.40 -19.39
C THR A 301 9.59 -3.27 -20.35
N ASP A 302 9.48 -3.80 -21.57
CA ASP A 302 10.50 -3.64 -22.60
C ASP A 302 10.77 -2.17 -22.94
N ARG A 303 9.72 -1.34 -22.93
CA ARG A 303 9.81 0.07 -23.31
C ARG A 303 10.34 0.97 -22.20
N LEU A 304 9.91 0.75 -20.95
CA LEU A 304 10.15 1.69 -19.83
C LEU A 304 10.92 1.09 -18.66
N GLY A 305 10.96 -0.23 -18.51
CA GLY A 305 11.44 -0.93 -17.30
C GLY A 305 12.91 -0.70 -16.93
N ARG A 306 13.73 -0.13 -17.84
CA ARG A 306 15.11 0.28 -17.54
C ARG A 306 15.24 1.66 -16.88
N ARG A 307 14.27 2.56 -17.10
CA ARG A 307 14.35 3.96 -16.64
C ARG A 307 13.21 4.35 -15.70
N THR A 308 12.18 3.52 -15.59
CA THR A 308 10.99 3.78 -14.78
C THR A 308 10.64 2.54 -13.97
N GLN A 309 10.30 2.75 -12.71
CA GLN A 309 9.75 1.70 -11.87
C GLN A 309 8.34 1.34 -12.36
N LEU A 310 8.08 0.06 -12.62
CA LEU A 310 6.79 -0.47 -13.05
C LEU A 310 6.28 -1.39 -11.95
N VAL A 311 5.28 -0.91 -11.22
CA VAL A 311 4.75 -1.54 -10.02
C VAL A 311 3.50 -2.34 -10.38
N GLY A 312 3.52 -3.65 -10.16
CA GLY A 312 2.31 -4.45 -10.20
C GLY A 312 1.60 -4.47 -8.85
N ASP A 313 0.35 -4.03 -8.81
CA ASP A 313 -0.57 -4.13 -7.67
C ASP A 313 -1.61 -5.22 -7.94
N ASP A 314 -2.68 -4.95 -8.70
CA ASP A 314 -3.67 -5.96 -9.09
C ASP A 314 -3.04 -7.08 -9.96
N LEU A 315 -1.95 -6.75 -10.65
CA LEU A 315 -1.16 -7.72 -11.39
C LEU A 315 -0.66 -8.85 -10.48
N PHE A 316 -0.15 -8.53 -9.30
CA PHE A 316 0.53 -9.50 -8.42
C PHE A 316 -0.23 -9.84 -7.15
N VAL A 317 -1.12 -8.98 -6.67
CA VAL A 317 -1.95 -9.12 -5.47
C VAL A 317 -1.18 -9.64 -4.25
N THR A 318 0.07 -9.19 -4.07
CA THR A 318 0.99 -9.66 -3.01
C THR A 318 1.18 -11.20 -2.98
N ASN A 319 0.89 -11.91 -4.08
CA ASN A 319 0.91 -13.37 -4.17
C ASN A 319 2.21 -13.88 -4.78
N THR A 320 2.94 -14.71 -4.05
CA THR A 320 4.24 -15.27 -4.48
C THR A 320 4.17 -16.11 -5.73
N ALA A 321 3.08 -16.85 -5.97
CA ALA A 321 2.94 -17.68 -7.17
C ALA A 321 2.79 -16.82 -8.43
N ILE A 322 2.03 -15.73 -8.34
CA ILE A 322 1.80 -14.80 -9.45
C ILE A 322 3.06 -13.96 -9.69
N LEU A 323 3.69 -13.48 -8.62
CA LEU A 323 4.97 -12.76 -8.69
C LEU A 323 6.06 -13.63 -9.33
N ALA A 324 6.17 -14.91 -8.97
CA ALA A 324 7.14 -15.82 -9.59
C ALA A 324 6.94 -15.94 -11.10
N ALA A 325 5.68 -16.07 -11.56
CA ALA A 325 5.37 -16.09 -12.99
C ALA A 325 5.67 -14.75 -13.68
N GLY A 326 5.49 -13.62 -13.00
CA GLY A 326 5.89 -12.28 -13.45
C GLY A 326 7.38 -12.16 -13.67
N ILE A 327 8.16 -12.57 -12.67
CA ILE A 327 9.63 -12.58 -12.71
C ILE A 327 10.15 -13.46 -13.85
N GLU A 328 9.61 -14.67 -14.02
CA GLU A 328 10.02 -15.59 -15.08
C GLU A 328 9.79 -15.00 -16.48
N LYS A 329 8.71 -14.24 -16.66
CA LYS A 329 8.35 -13.61 -17.93
C LYS A 329 8.99 -12.23 -18.13
N GLY A 330 9.76 -11.73 -17.16
CA GLY A 330 10.36 -10.39 -17.20
C GLY A 330 9.32 -9.27 -17.22
N VAL A 331 8.19 -9.45 -16.52
CA VAL A 331 7.08 -8.51 -16.48
C VAL A 331 7.19 -7.62 -15.24
N ALA A 332 6.99 -6.31 -15.43
CA ALA A 332 7.15 -5.28 -14.42
C ALA A 332 8.56 -5.30 -13.81
N ASN A 333 8.80 -4.49 -12.78
CA ASN A 333 10.09 -4.50 -12.08
C ASN A 333 9.96 -4.12 -10.59
N ALA A 334 8.72 -4.02 -10.10
CA ALA A 334 8.37 -3.76 -8.73
C ALA A 334 7.00 -4.36 -8.40
N ILE A 335 6.74 -4.54 -7.11
CA ILE A 335 5.49 -5.06 -6.57
C ILE A 335 4.97 -4.14 -5.47
N LEU A 336 3.67 -3.85 -5.49
CA LEU A 336 2.97 -3.22 -4.38
C LEU A 336 2.61 -4.30 -3.34
N ILE A 337 2.94 -4.05 -2.08
CA ILE A 337 2.80 -5.00 -0.99
C ILE A 337 1.68 -4.53 -0.07
N LYS A 338 0.55 -5.25 -0.12
CA LYS A 338 -0.62 -5.03 0.73
C LYS A 338 -0.85 -6.29 1.56
N PRO A 339 -0.55 -6.29 2.88
CA PRO A 339 -0.64 -7.49 3.70
C PRO A 339 -2.02 -8.17 3.67
N ASN A 340 -3.10 -7.40 3.48
CA ASN A 340 -4.47 -7.94 3.42
C ASN A 340 -4.82 -8.62 2.08
N GLN A 341 -4.05 -8.38 1.01
CA GLN A 341 -4.23 -9.12 -0.25
C GLN A 341 -3.79 -10.57 -0.15
N ILE A 342 -2.85 -10.88 0.76
CA ILE A 342 -2.35 -12.25 0.96
C ILE A 342 -2.81 -12.86 2.28
N GLY A 343 -3.02 -12.07 3.33
CA GLY A 343 -3.75 -12.47 4.54
C GLY A 343 -2.91 -12.92 5.74
N THR A 344 -1.58 -13.01 5.62
CA THR A 344 -0.67 -13.22 6.78
C THR A 344 0.63 -12.42 6.65
N LEU A 345 1.28 -12.16 7.78
CA LEU A 345 2.58 -11.50 7.81
C LEU A 345 3.69 -12.34 7.19
N SER A 346 3.71 -13.65 7.45
CA SER A 346 4.72 -14.56 6.90
C SER A 346 4.67 -14.63 5.38
N GLU A 347 3.47 -14.73 4.77
CA GLU A 347 3.33 -14.70 3.31
C GLU A 347 3.70 -13.33 2.73
N THR A 348 3.38 -12.23 3.43
CA THR A 348 3.79 -10.87 3.05
C THR A 348 5.31 -10.75 2.99
N LEU A 349 6.02 -11.20 4.03
CA LEU A 349 7.48 -11.19 4.08
C LEU A 349 8.10 -12.10 3.01
N ALA A 350 7.46 -13.24 2.70
CA ALA A 350 7.90 -14.13 1.63
C ALA A 350 7.81 -13.48 0.24
N ALA A 351 6.73 -12.74 -0.05
CA ALA A 351 6.58 -11.97 -1.29
C ALA A 351 7.66 -10.89 -1.42
N MET A 352 7.93 -10.14 -0.34
CA MET A 352 8.98 -9.12 -0.31
C MET A 352 10.39 -9.72 -0.52
N GLU A 353 10.68 -10.86 0.11
CA GLU A 353 11.97 -11.53 -0.03
C GLU A 353 12.15 -12.12 -1.43
N MET A 354 11.09 -12.64 -2.05
CA MET A 354 11.10 -13.09 -3.45
C MET A 354 11.39 -11.93 -4.40
N ALA A 355 10.67 -10.82 -4.26
CA ALA A 355 10.90 -9.62 -5.06
C ALA A 355 12.35 -9.13 -4.94
N ARG A 356 12.85 -9.02 -3.70
CA ARG A 356 14.23 -8.60 -3.42
C ARG A 356 15.26 -9.51 -4.08
N LYS A 357 15.09 -10.84 -3.99
CA LYS A 357 15.99 -11.82 -4.62
C LYS A 357 16.00 -11.71 -6.15
N ALA A 358 14.87 -11.33 -6.75
CA ALA A 358 14.74 -11.10 -8.18
C ALA A 358 15.16 -9.69 -8.63
N GLY A 359 15.59 -8.82 -7.71
CA GLY A 359 15.93 -7.43 -8.01
C GLY A 359 14.71 -6.51 -8.24
N TYR A 360 13.51 -6.98 -7.90
CA TYR A 360 12.30 -6.16 -7.91
C TYR A 360 12.28 -5.25 -6.69
N ALA A 361 11.72 -4.05 -6.85
CA ALA A 361 11.43 -3.20 -5.70
C ALA A 361 10.14 -3.66 -5.01
N SER A 362 10.05 -3.45 -3.71
CA SER A 362 8.82 -3.65 -2.95
C SER A 362 8.37 -2.33 -2.35
N ILE A 363 7.12 -1.97 -2.59
CA ILE A 363 6.51 -0.76 -2.05
C ILE A 363 5.44 -1.20 -1.07
N VAL A 364 5.67 -1.00 0.23
CA VAL A 364 4.63 -1.31 1.23
C VAL A 364 3.49 -0.31 1.10
N SER A 365 2.26 -0.80 1.08
CA SER A 365 1.10 0.02 0.75
C SER A 365 -0.05 -0.11 1.75
N HIS A 366 -0.79 0.99 1.88
CA HIS A 366 -2.10 1.06 2.54
C HIS A 366 -3.23 0.48 1.66
N ARG A 367 -4.47 0.57 2.16
CA ARG A 367 -5.69 0.46 1.33
C ARG A 367 -6.52 1.74 1.43
N SER A 368 -7.50 1.91 0.54
CA SER A 368 -8.42 3.07 0.58
C SER A 368 -9.29 3.08 1.84
N GLY A 369 -9.70 1.93 2.39
CA GLY A 369 -10.25 1.82 3.75
C GLY A 369 -9.15 1.51 4.76
N GLU A 370 -8.60 2.54 5.42
CA GLU A 370 -7.58 2.36 6.47
C GLU A 370 -8.13 2.50 7.87
N THR A 371 -7.30 2.19 8.86
CA THR A 371 -7.58 2.44 10.28
C THR A 371 -6.48 3.32 10.89
N SER A 372 -6.52 3.52 12.21
CA SER A 372 -5.40 4.14 12.94
C SER A 372 -4.20 3.19 13.15
N ASP A 373 -4.28 1.95 12.68
CA ASP A 373 -3.16 1.01 12.70
C ASP A 373 -1.97 1.57 11.90
N THR A 374 -0.74 1.33 12.34
CA THR A 374 0.48 1.86 11.71
C THR A 374 1.48 0.79 11.31
N THR A 375 1.07 -0.49 11.32
CA THR A 375 1.93 -1.66 11.09
C THR A 375 2.75 -1.55 9.80
N ILE A 376 2.17 -1.00 8.73
CA ILE A 376 2.87 -0.84 7.45
C ILE A 376 4.09 0.10 7.52
N ALA A 377 4.12 1.06 8.45
CA ALA A 377 5.28 1.90 8.69
C ALA A 377 6.44 1.10 9.29
N ASP A 378 6.16 0.29 10.32
CA ASP A 378 7.14 -0.60 10.93
C ASP A 378 7.61 -1.68 9.94
N LEU A 379 6.71 -2.23 9.12
CA LEU A 379 7.03 -3.22 8.08
C LEU A 379 7.99 -2.66 7.02
N ALA A 380 7.73 -1.44 6.53
CA ALA A 380 8.59 -0.80 5.54
C ALA A 380 10.02 -0.60 6.06
N VAL A 381 10.15 -0.19 7.33
CA VAL A 381 11.46 -0.01 7.97
C VAL A 381 12.14 -1.34 8.29
N ALA A 382 11.39 -2.32 8.81
CA ALA A 382 11.90 -3.65 9.16
C ALA A 382 12.53 -4.38 7.98
N THR A 383 11.92 -4.24 6.81
CA THR A 383 12.33 -4.92 5.58
C THR A 383 13.37 -4.14 4.80
N ALA A 384 13.62 -2.88 5.16
CA ALA A 384 14.43 -1.92 4.42
C ALA A 384 14.04 -1.88 2.92
N CYS A 385 12.73 -1.90 2.64
CA CYS A 385 12.22 -1.93 1.25
C CYS A 385 12.41 -0.60 0.52
N GLY A 386 12.67 0.48 1.27
CA GLY A 386 13.04 1.79 0.75
C GLY A 386 11.88 2.65 0.24
N GLN A 387 10.65 2.12 0.14
CA GLN A 387 9.49 2.84 -0.39
C GLN A 387 8.19 2.48 0.34
N ILE A 388 7.30 3.47 0.48
CA ILE A 388 5.96 3.30 1.07
C ILE A 388 4.92 4.13 0.31
N LYS A 389 3.72 3.57 0.08
CA LYS A 389 2.54 4.27 -0.47
C LYS A 389 1.46 4.28 0.61
N THR A 390 1.30 5.40 1.31
CA THR A 390 0.36 5.50 2.44
C THR A 390 -0.55 6.73 2.38
N GLY A 391 -0.83 7.21 1.17
CA GLY A 391 -1.78 8.28 0.88
C GLY A 391 -1.22 9.69 1.05
N SER A 392 -2.13 10.67 1.12
CA SER A 392 -1.78 12.09 1.13
C SER A 392 -1.34 12.62 2.48
N ALA A 393 -0.97 13.89 2.52
CA ALA A 393 -0.66 14.67 3.73
C ALA A 393 -1.92 15.09 4.51
N SER A 394 -3.04 14.39 4.38
CA SER A 394 -4.29 14.68 5.06
C SER A 394 -5.01 13.39 5.49
N ARG A 395 -5.97 13.54 6.42
CA ARG A 395 -6.70 12.47 7.10
C ARG A 395 -5.83 11.58 8.00
N SER A 396 -6.26 11.35 9.23
CA SER A 396 -5.45 10.64 10.23
C SER A 396 -5.16 9.18 9.84
N ASP A 397 -6.04 8.52 9.10
CA ASP A 397 -5.81 7.17 8.59
C ASP A 397 -4.57 7.07 7.68
N ARG A 398 -4.12 8.18 7.10
CA ARG A 398 -2.85 8.31 6.36
C ARG A 398 -1.74 8.86 7.23
N VAL A 399 -2.01 9.99 7.88
CA VAL A 399 -1.02 10.76 8.64
C VAL A 399 -0.46 10.00 9.83
N GLU A 400 -1.22 9.08 10.45
CA GLU A 400 -0.70 8.24 11.53
C GLU A 400 0.50 7.38 11.09
N LYS A 401 0.56 6.92 9.83
CA LYS A 401 1.71 6.16 9.33
C LYS A 401 2.93 7.06 9.17
N TYR A 402 2.74 8.29 8.67
CA TYR A 402 3.81 9.28 8.61
C TYR A 402 4.31 9.67 10.01
N ASN A 403 3.42 9.85 10.98
CA ASN A 403 3.77 10.11 12.37
C ASN A 403 4.55 8.94 12.98
N ARG A 404 4.17 7.69 12.66
CA ARG A 404 4.92 6.52 13.08
C ARG A 404 6.33 6.50 12.48
N LEU A 405 6.48 6.82 11.20
CA LEU A 405 7.80 6.92 10.56
C LEU A 405 8.68 8.03 11.18
N LEU A 406 8.11 9.18 11.54
CA LEU A 406 8.83 10.22 12.29
C LEU A 406 9.28 9.71 13.67
N ALA A 407 8.44 8.94 14.36
CA ALA A 407 8.79 8.33 15.63
C ALA A 407 9.94 7.31 15.46
N ILE A 408 9.87 6.45 14.43
CA ILE A 408 10.93 5.49 14.12
C ILE A 408 12.24 6.19 13.77
N GLU A 409 12.21 7.24 12.95
CA GLU A 409 13.40 8.06 12.64
C GLU A 409 14.04 8.60 13.93
N ARG A 410 13.23 9.10 14.86
CA ARG A 410 13.72 9.56 16.18
C ARG A 410 14.27 8.42 17.04
N GLU A 411 13.63 7.25 17.05
CA GLU A 411 14.07 6.06 17.80
C GLU A 411 15.40 5.49 17.29
N LEU A 412 15.66 5.60 15.99
CA LEU A 412 16.92 5.20 15.36
C LEU A 412 18.03 6.24 15.59
N GLY A 413 17.67 7.52 15.76
CA GLY A 413 18.62 8.59 16.07
C GLY A 413 19.71 8.71 15.01
N ALA A 414 20.99 8.70 15.43
CA ALA A 414 22.12 8.79 14.51
C ALA A 414 22.27 7.57 13.56
N ALA A 415 21.58 6.47 13.84
CA ALA A 415 21.57 5.29 12.97
C ALA A 415 20.48 5.35 11.88
N ALA A 416 19.59 6.35 11.93
CA ALA A 416 18.54 6.51 10.94
C ALA A 416 19.16 6.74 9.55
N ARG A 417 18.75 5.90 8.59
CA ARG A 417 19.06 6.09 7.17
C ARG A 417 17.76 6.28 6.43
N PHE A 418 17.75 7.16 5.45
CA PHE A 418 16.63 7.36 4.54
C PHE A 418 17.04 6.90 3.15
N ALA A 419 16.17 6.16 2.47
CA ALA A 419 16.50 5.56 1.19
C ALA A 419 16.81 6.62 0.10
N GLY A 420 16.05 7.72 0.10
CA GLY A 420 16.21 8.83 -0.85
C GLY A 420 16.22 8.38 -2.31
N SER A 421 16.94 9.09 -3.17
CA SER A 421 17.04 8.75 -4.61
C SER A 421 17.55 7.33 -4.89
N ARG A 422 18.23 6.68 -3.93
CA ARG A 422 18.72 5.29 -4.10
C ARG A 422 17.57 4.28 -4.18
N ALA A 423 16.40 4.62 -3.66
CA ALA A 423 15.20 3.79 -3.78
C ALA A 423 14.79 3.56 -5.24
N PHE A 424 15.19 4.47 -6.15
CA PHE A 424 14.87 4.44 -7.58
C PHE A 424 16.12 4.25 -8.46
N GLY A 425 17.23 3.80 -7.87
CA GLY A 425 18.56 3.77 -8.50
C GLY A 425 18.61 3.07 -9.86
N SER A 426 19.50 3.57 -10.72
CA SER A 426 19.75 3.16 -12.12
C SER A 426 19.90 1.64 -12.26
N ARG A 427 18.98 1.03 -13.01
CA ARG A 427 19.00 -0.39 -13.35
C ARG A 427 19.62 -0.62 -14.72
#